data_AF-A0A5A7NL32-F1
#
_entry.id   AF-A0A5A7NL32-F1
#
_cell.length_a   1.000
_cell.length_b   1.000
_cell.length_c   1.000
_cell.angle_alpha   90.00
_cell.angle_beta   90.00
_cell.angle_gamma   90.00
#
_symmetry.space_group_name_H-M   'P 1'
#
loop_
_entity.id
_entity.type
_entity.pdbx_description
1 polymer ?
#
loop_
_entity_poly.entity_id
_entity_poly.type
_entity_poly.pdbx_seq_one_letter_code
_entity_poly.pdbx_strand_id
1 'polypeptide(L)'
;MGDGSLDGVTPVESNDPFAAQTGLYNGFALGYDNKEGREWAIHCPGVMALARENEADSATSDFYFPIGQAPRHLDRNLTIVGRVLQGFRFIQGAYRGDRDSAGGVIGSKTLRTAIKSMAIAADLDPADRTRLEVINTSHPRFLEQLDAQRNRKGAFWHHGPTSFVDVCTVPVPVRPGN
;
A
#
# COMPACT_ATOMS: atom_id res chain seq x y z
N MET A 1 -21.86 -22.34 3.14
CA MET A 1 -21.54 -20.95 3.50
C MET A 1 -20.13 -20.99 4.07
N GLY A 2 -19.14 -20.59 3.28
CA GLY A 2 -17.76 -20.48 3.77
C GLY A 2 -17.72 -19.44 4.89
N ASP A 3 -16.80 -19.59 5.83
CA ASP A 3 -16.61 -18.76 7.02
C ASP A 3 -16.26 -17.28 6.73
N GLY A 4 -16.27 -16.87 5.45
CA GLY A 4 -15.89 -15.53 5.04
C GLY A 4 -14.38 -15.27 5.15
N SER A 5 -13.57 -16.31 5.40
CA SER A 5 -12.13 -16.27 5.27
C SER A 5 -11.77 -16.40 3.80
N LEU A 6 -11.16 -15.36 3.24
CA LEU A 6 -10.55 -15.41 1.93
C LEU A 6 -9.29 -16.27 2.02
N ASP A 7 -9.26 -17.40 1.30
CA ASP A 7 -8.13 -18.32 1.33
C ASP A 7 -6.81 -17.58 1.03
N GLY A 8 -5.89 -17.60 2.01
CA GLY A 8 -4.58 -16.95 1.89
C GLY A 8 -4.53 -15.47 2.29
N VAL A 9 -5.65 -14.84 2.67
CA VAL A 9 -5.64 -13.50 3.26
C VAL A 9 -5.34 -13.60 4.75
N THR A 10 -4.43 -12.75 5.22
CA THR A 10 -4.14 -12.56 6.64
C THR A 10 -5.03 -11.44 7.19
N PRO A 11 -6.04 -11.72 8.05
CA PRO A 11 -6.94 -10.69 8.54
C PRO A 11 -6.23 -9.69 9.44
N VAL A 12 -6.50 -8.40 9.22
CA VAL A 12 -5.90 -7.30 10.00
C VAL A 12 -6.95 -6.64 10.89
N GLU A 13 -8.05 -6.14 10.33
CA GLU A 13 -9.14 -5.54 11.10
C GLU A 13 -10.51 -6.08 10.69
N SER A 14 -11.40 -6.12 11.68
CA SER A 14 -12.84 -6.09 11.49
C SER A 14 -13.35 -4.74 11.97
N ASN A 15 -14.24 -4.08 11.21
CA ASN A 15 -14.78 -2.73 11.45
C ASN A 15 -13.85 -1.55 11.09
N ASP A 16 -13.12 -1.65 9.97
CA ASP A 16 -12.46 -0.49 9.37
C ASP A 16 -13.52 0.53 8.88
N PRO A 17 -13.28 1.85 8.99
CA PRO A 17 -14.26 2.86 8.59
C PRO A 17 -14.55 2.91 7.08
N PHE A 18 -13.74 2.24 6.24
CA PHE A 18 -13.88 2.25 4.77
C PHE A 18 -14.15 0.86 4.18
N ALA A 19 -14.04 -0.22 4.97
CA ALA A 19 -14.25 -1.59 4.54
C ALA A 19 -14.82 -2.43 5.70
N ALA A 20 -15.70 -3.39 5.40
CA ALA A 20 -16.24 -4.29 6.42
C ALA A 20 -15.10 -5.04 7.15
N GLN A 21 -14.10 -5.48 6.39
CA GLN A 21 -12.90 -6.11 6.89
C GLN A 21 -11.68 -5.71 6.03
N THR A 22 -10.50 -5.74 6.65
CA THR A 22 -9.22 -5.51 5.97
C THR A 22 -8.26 -6.67 6.21
N GLY A 23 -7.31 -6.84 5.30
CA GLY A 23 -6.34 -7.91 5.38
C GLY A 23 -5.12 -7.68 4.52
N LEU A 24 -4.21 -8.65 4.57
CA LEU A 24 -3.01 -8.68 3.75
C LEU A 24 -2.99 -9.95 2.89
N TYR A 25 -2.75 -9.77 1.59
CA TYR A 25 -2.58 -10.86 0.64
C TYR A 25 -1.29 -10.67 -0.14
N ASN A 26 -0.35 -11.61 -0.02
CA ASN A 26 0.97 -11.53 -0.66
C ASN A 26 1.67 -10.16 -0.45
N GLY A 27 1.46 -9.57 0.73
CA GLY A 27 2.02 -8.27 1.11
C GLY A 27 1.27 -7.03 0.59
N PHE A 28 0.11 -7.18 -0.06
CA PHE A 28 -0.78 -6.08 -0.41
C PHE A 28 -1.90 -5.94 0.62
N ALA A 29 -2.25 -4.70 0.97
CA ALA A 29 -3.41 -4.40 1.78
C ALA A 29 -4.68 -4.51 0.95
N LEU A 30 -5.66 -5.26 1.46
CA LEU A 30 -6.96 -5.49 0.83
C LEU A 30 -8.08 -5.04 1.75
N GLY A 31 -9.12 -4.49 1.15
CA GLY A 31 -10.45 -4.34 1.76
C GLY A 31 -11.36 -5.39 1.14
N TYR A 32 -12.27 -5.94 1.94
CA TYR A 32 -13.24 -6.91 1.45
C TYR A 32 -14.61 -6.75 2.11
N ASP A 33 -15.62 -7.08 1.33
CA ASP A 33 -17.01 -7.12 1.77
C ASP A 33 -17.60 -8.51 1.47
N ASN A 34 -17.82 -9.29 2.52
CA ASN A 34 -18.39 -10.64 2.43
C ASN A 34 -19.85 -10.64 1.94
N LYS A 35 -20.59 -9.54 2.10
CA LYS A 35 -21.97 -9.43 1.61
C LYS A 35 -22.00 -9.22 0.10
N GLU A 36 -21.05 -8.44 -0.43
CA GLU A 36 -20.92 -8.20 -1.87
C GLU A 36 -20.06 -9.24 -2.58
N GLY A 37 -19.28 -10.04 -1.84
CA GLY A 37 -18.32 -10.99 -2.39
C GLY A 37 -17.22 -10.29 -3.19
N ARG A 38 -16.77 -9.11 -2.73
CA ARG A 38 -15.79 -8.27 -3.44
C ARG A 38 -14.58 -7.98 -2.58
N GLU A 39 -13.45 -7.87 -3.26
CA GLU A 39 -12.15 -7.48 -2.72
C GLU A 39 -11.58 -6.36 -3.56
N TRP A 40 -10.79 -5.50 -2.93
CA TRP A 40 -10.06 -4.44 -3.61
C TRP A 40 -8.76 -4.14 -2.88
N ALA A 41 -7.75 -3.71 -3.64
CA ALA A 41 -6.54 -3.16 -3.05
C ALA A 41 -6.84 -1.81 -2.36
N ILE A 42 -6.15 -1.55 -1.26
CA ILE A 42 -6.31 -0.32 -0.46
C ILE A 42 -5.24 0.70 -0.82
N HIS A 43 -5.62 1.99 -0.89
CA HIS A 43 -4.73 3.14 -1.11
C HIS A 43 -3.82 3.45 0.09
N CYS A 44 -3.07 2.46 0.58
CA CYS A 44 -2.06 2.68 1.61
C CYS A 44 -0.87 3.48 1.07
N PRO A 45 -0.09 4.16 1.93
CA PRO A 45 1.10 4.87 1.50
C PRO A 45 2.08 3.95 0.77
N GLY A 46 2.57 4.41 -0.37
CA GLY A 46 3.52 3.66 -1.19
C GLY A 46 2.92 2.61 -2.12
N VAL A 47 1.59 2.48 -2.23
CA VAL A 47 1.01 1.79 -3.40
C VAL A 47 1.19 2.63 -4.67
N MET A 48 1.23 1.98 -5.83
CA MET A 48 1.24 2.61 -7.14
C MET A 48 -0.15 2.47 -7.74
N ALA A 49 -0.76 3.57 -8.17
CA ALA A 49 -2.06 3.58 -8.80
C ALA A 49 -2.06 4.44 -10.06
N LEU A 50 -2.98 4.17 -10.98
CA LEU A 50 -3.13 4.91 -12.22
C LEU A 50 -4.03 6.13 -12.01
N ALA A 51 -3.58 7.28 -12.50
CA ALA A 51 -4.43 8.46 -12.65
C ALA A 51 -5.38 8.26 -13.84
N ARG A 52 -6.53 8.93 -13.79
CA ARG A 52 -7.53 8.94 -14.86
C ARG A 52 -8.30 10.24 -14.87
N GLU A 53 -8.98 10.49 -15.98
CA GLU A 53 -10.01 11.50 -16.07
C GLU A 53 -11.33 10.97 -15.45
N ASN A 54 -12.44 11.68 -15.66
CA ASN A 54 -13.73 11.33 -15.09
C ASN A 54 -14.20 9.92 -15.49
N GLU A 55 -13.97 9.50 -16.73
CA GLU A 55 -14.36 8.19 -17.23
C GLU A 55 -13.50 7.08 -16.63
N ALA A 56 -14.14 5.98 -16.21
CA ALA A 56 -13.48 4.91 -15.46
C ALA A 56 -12.36 4.20 -16.25
N ASP A 57 -12.46 4.17 -17.58
CA ASP A 57 -11.55 3.52 -18.52
C ASP A 57 -10.58 4.48 -19.22
N SER A 58 -10.44 5.72 -18.71
CA SER A 58 -9.55 6.74 -19.28
C SER A 58 -8.09 6.68 -18.80
N ALA A 59 -7.75 5.75 -17.91
CA ALA A 59 -6.38 5.59 -17.42
C ALA A 59 -5.42 5.18 -18.56
N THR A 60 -4.27 5.86 -18.66
CA THR A 60 -3.26 5.59 -19.68
C THR A 60 -1.86 5.42 -19.06
N SER A 61 -1.00 6.43 -19.16
CA SER A 61 0.40 6.38 -18.72
C SER A 61 0.64 6.97 -17.34
N ASP A 62 -0.26 7.82 -16.87
CA ASP A 62 -0.04 8.62 -15.67
C ASP A 62 -0.34 7.82 -14.41
N PHE A 63 0.59 7.86 -13.45
CA PHE A 63 0.49 7.14 -12.19
C PHE A 63 0.88 8.01 -11.02
N TYR A 64 0.46 7.59 -9.83
CA TYR A 64 0.75 8.28 -8.58
C TYR A 64 1.04 7.29 -7.45
N PHE A 65 1.64 7.83 -6.39
CA PHE A 65 1.85 7.13 -5.14
C PHE A 65 1.22 7.95 -4.00
N PRO A 66 0.34 7.38 -3.16
CA PRO A 66 -0.02 8.01 -1.91
C PRO A 66 1.23 8.16 -1.02
N ILE A 67 1.50 9.39 -0.58
CA ILE A 67 2.69 9.77 0.22
C ILE A 67 2.34 10.26 1.63
N GLY A 68 1.07 10.41 1.96
CA GLY A 68 0.62 10.92 3.26
C GLY A 68 -0.32 9.94 3.93
N GLN A 69 -1.32 10.47 4.63
CA GLN A 69 -2.45 9.67 5.10
C GLN A 69 -3.12 8.94 3.92
N ALA A 70 -3.50 7.68 4.12
CA ALA A 70 -4.15 6.87 3.10
C ALA A 70 -5.44 7.55 2.59
N PRO A 71 -5.55 7.92 1.30
CA PRO A 71 -6.76 8.50 0.74
C PRO A 71 -7.80 7.41 0.45
N ARG A 72 -8.30 6.74 1.50
CA ARG A 72 -9.20 5.58 1.43
C ARG A 72 -10.52 5.83 0.69
N HIS A 73 -10.90 7.10 0.48
CA HIS A 73 -12.04 7.46 -0.38
C HIS A 73 -11.81 7.12 -1.87
N LEU A 74 -10.57 6.85 -2.29
CA LEU A 74 -10.23 6.42 -3.64
C LEU A 74 -10.34 4.89 -3.84
N ASP A 75 -10.47 4.13 -2.75
CA ASP A 75 -10.67 2.69 -2.83
C ASP A 75 -11.90 2.37 -3.69
N ARG A 76 -11.81 1.28 -4.47
CA ARG A 76 -12.84 0.84 -5.45
C ARG A 76 -13.11 1.81 -6.61
N ASN A 77 -12.45 2.98 -6.65
CA ASN A 77 -12.67 4.01 -7.68
C ASN A 77 -11.46 4.20 -8.61
N LEU A 78 -10.26 3.84 -8.14
CA LEU A 78 -9.00 3.94 -8.88
C LEU A 78 -8.24 2.62 -8.87
N THR A 79 -7.45 2.41 -9.91
CA THR A 79 -6.75 1.15 -10.17
C THR A 79 -5.37 1.16 -9.54
N ILE A 80 -5.18 0.35 -8.49
CA ILE A 80 -3.87 0.06 -7.92
C ILE A 80 -3.21 -1.05 -8.73
N VAL A 81 -1.96 -0.83 -9.15
CA VAL A 81 -1.20 -1.74 -10.03
C VAL A 81 0.08 -2.27 -9.39
N GLY A 82 0.46 -1.77 -8.21
CA GLY A 82 1.67 -2.23 -7.54
C GLY A 82 1.89 -1.54 -6.20
N ARG A 83 3.07 -1.77 -5.63
CA ARG A 83 3.53 -1.07 -4.43
C ARG A 83 5.05 -0.95 -4.43
N VAL A 84 5.54 0.07 -3.74
CA VAL A 84 6.96 0.33 -3.59
C VAL A 84 7.54 -0.65 -2.57
N LEU A 85 8.45 -1.52 -3.02
CA LEU A 85 9.15 -2.47 -2.17
C LEU A 85 10.43 -1.89 -1.53
N GLN A 86 11.06 -0.94 -2.22
CA GLN A 86 12.28 -0.29 -1.79
C GLN A 86 12.31 1.15 -2.32
N GLY A 87 12.91 2.08 -1.56
CA GLY A 87 13.17 3.43 -2.05
C GLY A 87 12.01 4.42 -1.90
N PHE A 88 10.96 4.11 -1.14
CA PHE A 88 9.82 5.02 -0.92
C PHE A 88 10.24 6.41 -0.40
N ARG A 89 11.35 6.50 0.36
CA ARG A 89 11.94 7.78 0.78
C ARG A 89 12.29 8.73 -0.36
N PHE A 90 12.61 8.22 -1.56
CA PHE A 90 12.91 9.06 -2.72
C PHE A 90 11.65 9.68 -3.31
N ILE A 91 10.53 8.95 -3.30
CA ILE A 91 9.21 9.47 -3.66
C ILE A 91 8.76 10.52 -2.64
N GLN A 92 8.97 10.24 -1.35
CA GLN A 92 8.74 11.19 -0.27
C GLN A 92 9.61 12.45 -0.39
N GLY A 93 10.83 12.35 -0.93
CA GLY A 93 11.72 13.48 -1.13
C GLY A 93 11.45 14.32 -2.38
N ALA A 94 10.51 13.92 -3.25
CA ALA A 94 10.21 14.67 -4.47
C ALA A 94 9.71 16.09 -4.15
N TYR A 95 10.10 17.07 -4.97
CA TYR A 95 9.63 18.45 -4.81
C TYR A 95 8.10 18.51 -4.78
N ARG A 96 7.53 19.33 -3.89
CA ARG A 96 6.07 19.46 -3.74
C ARG A 96 5.55 20.64 -4.54
N GLY A 97 4.52 20.41 -5.34
CA GLY A 97 3.71 21.50 -5.88
C GLY A 97 2.84 22.12 -4.79
N ASP A 98 2.27 23.28 -5.09
CA ASP A 98 1.27 23.91 -4.24
C ASP A 98 -0.11 23.42 -4.64
N ARG A 99 -0.84 22.78 -3.72
CA ARG A 99 -2.16 22.23 -3.98
C ARG A 99 -3.16 23.30 -4.42
N ASP A 100 -3.02 24.52 -3.90
CA ASP A 100 -3.92 25.63 -4.20
C ASP A 100 -3.61 26.26 -5.58
N SER A 101 -2.50 25.86 -6.22
CA SER A 101 -2.10 26.25 -7.56
C SER A 101 -2.22 25.09 -8.54
N ALA A 102 -3.20 25.15 -9.46
CA ALA A 102 -3.42 24.13 -10.49
C ALA A 102 -3.47 22.68 -9.93
N GLY A 103 -4.01 22.50 -8.72
CA GLY A 103 -4.14 21.18 -8.10
C GLY A 103 -2.81 20.51 -7.70
N GLY A 104 -1.72 21.26 -7.53
CA GLY A 104 -0.41 20.70 -7.17
C GLY A 104 0.54 20.49 -8.35
N VAL A 105 0.19 20.91 -9.56
CA VAL A 105 1.09 20.84 -10.72
C VAL A 105 2.27 21.79 -10.52
N ILE A 106 3.49 21.24 -10.53
CA ILE A 106 4.71 22.04 -10.42
C ILE A 106 4.94 22.80 -11.73
N GLY A 107 4.78 24.12 -11.73
CA GLY A 107 4.96 24.97 -12.92
C GLY A 107 6.37 24.88 -13.50
N SER A 108 7.40 25.04 -12.67
CA SER A 108 8.80 24.95 -13.12
C SER A 108 9.21 23.51 -13.40
N LYS A 109 9.52 23.19 -14.66
CA LYS A 109 10.00 21.86 -15.05
C LYS A 109 11.31 21.47 -14.38
N THR A 110 12.17 22.43 -14.03
CA THR A 110 13.46 22.14 -13.36
C THR A 110 13.31 21.67 -11.92
N LEU A 111 12.15 21.93 -11.30
CA LEU A 111 11.84 21.46 -9.95
C LEU A 111 11.16 20.07 -9.96
N ARG A 112 10.65 19.61 -11.11
CA ARG A 112 10.00 18.30 -11.21
C ARG A 112 11.04 17.19 -11.04
N THR A 113 10.71 16.19 -10.24
CA THR A 113 11.55 14.99 -10.10
C THR A 113 11.41 14.14 -11.35
N ALA A 114 12.46 14.09 -12.17
CA ALA A 114 12.45 13.35 -13.43
C ALA A 114 12.67 11.85 -13.22
N ILE A 115 11.84 11.03 -13.86
CA ILE A 115 12.09 9.60 -14.03
C ILE A 115 13.09 9.46 -15.18
N LYS A 116 14.34 9.11 -14.86
CA LYS A 116 15.44 9.02 -15.85
C LYS A 116 15.41 7.73 -16.66
N SER A 117 14.95 6.64 -16.05
CA SER A 117 14.84 5.32 -16.66
C SER A 117 13.79 4.50 -15.92
N MET A 118 13.21 3.54 -16.65
CA MET A 118 12.31 2.52 -16.13
C MET A 118 12.64 1.21 -16.83
N ALA A 119 12.61 0.10 -16.10
CA ALA A 119 12.81 -1.23 -16.65
C ALA A 119 11.97 -2.24 -15.87
N ILE A 120 11.50 -3.28 -16.56
CA ILE A 120 10.91 -4.46 -15.94
C ILE A 120 12.05 -5.41 -15.61
N ALA A 121 12.15 -5.86 -14.37
CA ALA A 121 13.27 -6.70 -13.93
C ALA A 121 13.39 -8.01 -14.73
N ALA A 122 12.30 -8.53 -15.29
CA ALA A 122 12.32 -9.71 -16.15
C ALA A 122 13.06 -9.49 -17.49
N ASP A 123 13.13 -8.24 -17.94
CA ASP A 123 13.75 -7.83 -19.22
C ASP A 123 15.22 -7.41 -19.05
N LEU A 124 15.70 -7.31 -17.80
CA LEU A 124 17.10 -6.99 -17.50
C LEU A 124 17.97 -8.25 -17.53
N ASP A 125 19.26 -8.07 -17.80
CA ASP A 125 20.25 -9.13 -17.60
C ASP A 125 20.23 -9.60 -16.14
N PRO A 126 20.41 -10.91 -15.86
CA PRO A 126 20.33 -11.42 -14.49
C PRO A 126 21.23 -10.71 -13.47
N ALA A 127 22.37 -10.16 -13.91
CA ALA A 127 23.29 -9.39 -13.08
C ALA A 127 22.75 -8.01 -12.67
N ASP A 128 21.84 -7.42 -13.45
CA ASP A 128 21.26 -6.09 -13.19
C ASP A 128 19.92 -6.15 -12.44
N ARG A 129 19.43 -7.37 -12.14
CA ARG A 129 18.16 -7.58 -11.42
C ARG A 129 18.33 -7.38 -9.93
N THR A 130 17.63 -6.39 -9.36
CA THR A 130 17.48 -6.27 -7.91
C THR A 130 16.57 -7.38 -7.39
N ARG A 131 17.15 -8.38 -6.71
CA ARG A 131 16.38 -9.43 -6.02
C ARG A 131 15.82 -8.91 -4.71
N LEU A 132 14.51 -9.00 -4.55
CA LEU A 132 13.80 -8.66 -3.31
C LEU A 132 12.93 -9.83 -2.88
N GLU A 133 12.90 -10.08 -1.58
CA GLU A 133 12.00 -11.04 -0.96
C GLU A 133 11.03 -10.32 -0.03
N VAL A 134 9.76 -10.71 -0.09
CA VAL A 134 8.68 -10.20 0.77
C VAL A 134 8.33 -11.30 1.75
N ILE A 135 8.11 -10.95 3.03
CA ILE A 135 7.62 -11.93 4.00
C ILE A 135 6.27 -12.50 3.55
N ASN A 136 6.10 -13.82 3.68
CA ASN A 136 4.78 -14.43 3.55
C ASN A 136 3.91 -13.98 4.73
N THR A 137 2.83 -13.25 4.46
CA THR A 137 1.97 -12.66 5.50
C THR A 137 1.17 -13.72 6.27
N SER A 138 1.00 -14.93 5.74
CA SER A 138 0.38 -16.04 6.50
C SER A 138 1.38 -16.81 7.39
N HIS A 139 2.68 -16.49 7.33
CA HIS A 139 3.69 -17.19 8.11
C HIS A 139 3.58 -16.85 9.61
N PRO A 140 3.76 -17.81 10.54
CA PRO A 140 3.62 -17.58 11.99
C PRO A 140 4.37 -16.36 12.53
N ARG A 141 5.62 -16.15 12.09
CA ARG A 141 6.41 -14.96 12.46
C ARG A 141 5.76 -13.62 12.09
N PHE A 142 5.06 -13.55 10.96
CA PHE A 142 4.33 -12.34 10.59
C PHE A 142 3.10 -12.15 11.48
N LEU A 143 2.39 -13.24 11.78
CA LEU A 143 1.23 -13.21 12.68
C LEU A 143 1.63 -12.78 14.10
N GLU A 144 2.78 -13.22 14.60
CA GLU A 144 3.36 -12.77 15.87
C GLU A 144 3.67 -11.26 15.85
N GLN A 145 4.22 -10.74 14.75
CA GLN A 145 4.46 -9.30 14.59
C GLN A 145 3.14 -8.51 14.63
N LEU A 146 2.12 -8.98 13.93
CA LEU A 146 0.80 -8.34 13.89
C LEU A 146 0.13 -8.39 15.27
N ASP A 147 0.19 -9.53 15.96
CA ASP A 147 -0.33 -9.67 17.33
C ASP A 147 0.38 -8.73 18.31
N ALA A 148 1.71 -8.60 18.20
CA ALA A 148 2.48 -7.66 19.02
C ALA A 148 2.06 -6.19 18.81
N GLN A 149 1.58 -5.82 17.61
CA GLN A 149 1.04 -4.49 17.35
C GLN A 149 -0.36 -4.28 17.92
N ARG A 150 -1.20 -5.33 17.92
CA ARG A 150 -2.52 -5.31 18.59
C ARG A 150 -2.35 -5.26 20.10
N ASN A 151 -1.35 -5.94 20.62
CA ASN A 151 -1.12 -6.18 22.05
C ASN A 151 0.14 -5.45 22.54
N ARG A 152 0.29 -4.17 22.21
CA ARG A 152 1.43 -3.36 22.68
C ARG A 152 1.43 -3.32 24.22
N LYS A 153 2.47 -3.90 24.81
CA LYS A 153 2.66 -4.07 26.27
C LYS A 153 3.97 -3.41 26.72
N GLY A 154 4.13 -3.27 28.03
CA GLY A 154 5.35 -2.76 28.67
C GLY A 154 5.14 -1.43 29.38
N ALA A 155 6.06 -1.09 30.28
CA ALA A 155 5.98 0.08 31.17
C ALA A 155 5.91 1.43 30.45
N PHE A 156 6.27 1.47 29.17
CA PHE A 156 6.13 2.67 28.33
C PHE A 156 4.66 3.09 28.13
N TRP A 157 3.73 2.13 28.07
CA TRP A 157 2.31 2.39 27.82
C TRP A 157 1.55 2.60 29.14
N HIS A 158 1.67 3.81 29.72
CA HIS A 158 0.91 4.19 30.92
C HIS A 158 -0.61 4.12 30.72
N HIS A 159 -1.06 4.40 29.49
CA HIS A 159 -2.41 4.12 29.02
C HIS A 159 -2.32 3.10 27.88
N GLY A 160 -2.92 1.93 28.07
CA GLY A 160 -2.89 0.88 27.05
C GLY A 160 -3.50 1.37 25.74
N PRO A 161 -2.80 1.22 24.60
CA PRO A 161 -3.39 1.56 23.30
C PRO A 161 -4.54 0.61 22.98
N THR A 162 -5.39 1.01 22.03
CA THR A 162 -6.43 0.12 21.51
C THR A 162 -5.76 -1.07 20.79
N SER A 163 -6.48 -2.19 20.69
CA SER A 163 -6.06 -3.34 19.89
C SER A 163 -6.30 -3.15 18.38
N PHE A 164 -6.85 -1.99 17.99
CA PHE A 164 -7.07 -1.63 16.60
C PHE A 164 -5.73 -1.34 15.92
N VAL A 165 -5.55 -1.87 14.72
CA VAL A 165 -4.34 -1.70 13.91
C VAL A 165 -4.77 -1.39 12.49
N ASP A 166 -4.62 -0.15 12.02
CA ASP A 166 -4.88 0.20 10.63
C ASP A 166 -3.95 -0.60 9.69
N VAL A 167 -4.53 -1.32 8.73
CA VAL A 167 -3.85 -2.13 7.72
C VAL A 167 -2.77 -1.36 6.97
N CYS A 168 -2.95 -0.06 6.75
CA CYS A 168 -1.96 0.79 6.11
C CYS A 168 -0.76 1.14 6.98
N THR A 169 -0.81 0.80 8.28
CA THR A 169 0.29 0.96 9.23
C THR A 169 1.05 -0.34 9.49
N VAL A 170 0.53 -1.48 9.01
CA VAL A 170 1.19 -2.79 9.20
C VAL A 170 2.40 -2.88 8.28
N PRO A 171 3.63 -2.95 8.81
CA PRO A 171 4.82 -3.11 8.00
C PRO A 171 4.83 -4.54 7.43
N VAL A 172 4.98 -4.64 6.11
CA VAL A 172 5.26 -5.89 5.40
C VAL A 172 6.76 -5.91 5.06
N PRO A 173 7.60 -6.59 5.87
CA PRO A 173 9.03 -6.69 5.65
C PRO A 173 9.41 -7.09 4.21
N VAL A 174 10.36 -6.35 3.66
CA VAL A 174 11.05 -6.63 2.40
C VAL A 174 12.55 -6.66 2.69
N ARG A 175 13.26 -7.63 2.11
CA ARG A 175 14.73 -7.72 2.22
C ARG A 175 15.37 -8.00 0.85
N PRO A 176 16.68 -7.73 0.70
CA PRO A 176 17.43 -8.29 -0.43
C PRO A 176 17.28 -9.80 -0.47
N GLY A 177 17.04 -10.32 -1.68
CA GLY A 177 17.03 -11.74 -1.94
C GLY A 177 18.45 -12.29 -2.09
N ASN A 178 18.62 -13.57 -1.74
CA ASN A 178 19.86 -14.30 -2.01
C ASN A 178 19.92 -14.80 -3.46
#